data_AF-A0A830E979-F1
#
_entry.id   AF-A0A830E979-F1
#
_cell.length_a   1.000
_cell.length_b   1.000
_cell.length_c   1.000
_cell.angle_alpha   90.00
_cell.angle_beta   90.00
_cell.angle_gamma   90.00
#
_symmetry.space_group_name_H-M   'P 1'
#
loop_
_entity.id
_entity.type
_entity.pdbx_description
1 polymer ?
#
loop_
_entity_poly.entity_id
_entity_poly.type
_entity_poly.pdbx_seq_one_letter_code
_entity_poly.pdbx_strand_id
1 'polypeptide(L)'
;MTYQNRVLNSELLQLCTRMIRINALGKLDIFKLNIRSVAILPIESFDILLGNNVRISIMDMLSRSPMTVTSLSQELGMLKGVVHRHVKALEDFGWIRQLSDEETKSIGLSREANRIYYVPSAMVYLGFKFEANEHGMKIVIPTNYGAFIDMRGRKFILFTPTFTSHDCKNKCPTHDTCLDWIKRIGKQYHVSIDNDDAGKALMYLYAQLVLKEFRVYMINNVIMLDSPRLNSIFIKHTNLAL
;
A
#
# COMPACT_ATOMS: atom_id res chain seq x y z
N MET A 1 11.93 16.73 34.91
CA MET A 1 12.58 15.69 34.10
C MET A 1 12.24 14.34 34.71
N THR A 2 11.49 13.44 34.08
CA THR A 2 10.83 13.53 32.77
C THR A 2 9.69 12.51 32.78
N TYR A 3 8.47 13.03 32.72
CA TYR A 3 7.18 12.33 32.62
C TYR A 3 6.98 11.65 31.23
N GLN A 4 8.07 11.45 30.49
CA GLN A 4 8.11 10.97 29.09
C GLN A 4 8.31 9.45 28.96
N ASN A 5 8.60 8.72 30.04
CA ASN A 5 8.92 7.29 29.98
C ASN A 5 7.77 6.34 30.36
N ARG A 6 6.53 6.84 30.55
CA ARG A 6 5.36 6.00 30.88
C ARG A 6 4.26 5.94 29.82
N VAL A 7 4.40 6.66 28.69
CA VAL A 7 3.39 6.65 27.60
C VAL A 7 3.80 5.73 26.43
N LEU A 8 5.05 5.24 26.41
CA LEU A 8 5.55 4.33 25.37
C LEU A 8 5.15 2.85 25.52
N ASN A 9 4.41 2.47 26.56
CA ASN A 9 4.17 1.05 26.93
C ASN A 9 2.75 0.53 26.68
N SER A 10 1.86 1.28 25.98
CA SER A 10 0.48 0.83 25.69
C SER A 10 0.09 0.80 24.20
N GLU A 11 1.00 1.10 23.27
CA GLU A 11 0.62 1.59 21.93
C GLU A 11 0.95 0.67 20.76
N LEU A 12 1.48 -0.53 21.02
CA LEU A 12 1.54 -1.63 20.05
C LEU A 12 0.51 -2.72 20.36
N LEU A 13 -0.37 -2.49 21.34
CA LEU A 13 -1.35 -3.44 21.88
C LEU A 13 -2.46 -3.89 20.87
N GLN A 14 -2.40 -3.52 19.58
CA GLN A 14 -3.61 -3.40 18.75
C GLN A 14 -3.50 -3.72 17.26
N LEU A 15 -2.33 -4.04 16.69
CA LEU A 15 -2.18 -4.12 15.23
C LEU A 15 -3.00 -5.25 14.58
N CYS A 16 -3.02 -6.45 15.15
CA CYS A 16 -3.75 -7.57 14.53
C CYS A 16 -5.14 -7.85 15.09
N THR A 17 -5.41 -7.60 16.38
CA THR A 17 -6.78 -7.72 16.90
C THR A 17 -7.68 -6.57 16.43
N ARG A 18 -7.12 -5.45 15.96
CA ARG A 18 -7.88 -4.22 15.60
C ARG A 18 -7.80 -3.76 14.14
N MET A 19 -7.04 -4.44 13.28
CA MET A 19 -7.31 -4.42 11.83
C MET A 19 -8.74 -4.89 11.50
N ILE A 20 -9.40 -5.61 12.43
CA ILE A 20 -10.68 -6.32 12.23
C ILE A 20 -11.87 -5.61 12.90
N ARG A 21 -11.66 -4.58 13.73
CA ARG A 21 -12.77 -3.75 14.25
C ARG A 21 -12.70 -2.36 13.64
N ILE A 22 -13.29 -2.24 12.46
CA ILE A 22 -13.84 -1.00 11.91
C ILE A 22 -14.95 -0.54 12.88
N ASN A 23 -14.58 0.11 13.97
CA ASN A 23 -15.51 0.90 14.74
C ASN A 23 -15.05 2.35 14.62
N ALA A 24 -15.82 3.10 13.85
CA ALA A 24 -15.77 4.53 13.72
C ALA A 24 -15.71 5.18 15.10
N LEU A 25 -14.61 5.87 15.39
CA LEU A 25 -14.50 6.78 16.52
C LEU A 25 -13.39 7.79 16.21
N GLY A 26 -13.78 8.94 15.67
CA GLY A 26 -12.96 10.17 15.72
C GLY A 26 -12.80 10.96 14.42
N LYS A 27 -13.72 11.90 14.19
CA LYS A 27 -13.69 13.18 13.42
C LYS A 27 -13.10 13.29 12.00
N LEU A 28 -12.40 12.31 11.45
CA LEU A 28 -12.10 12.19 10.01
C LEU A 28 -12.39 10.76 9.62
N ASP A 29 -13.58 10.55 9.09
CA ASP A 29 -14.08 9.22 8.78
C ASP A 29 -13.43 8.75 7.47
N ILE A 30 -12.17 8.31 7.55
CA ILE A 30 -11.41 7.77 6.40
C ILE A 30 -12.13 6.55 5.79
N PHE A 31 -13.09 5.95 6.50
CA PHE A 31 -14.01 4.94 5.98
C PHE A 31 -15.00 5.47 4.92
N LYS A 32 -15.15 6.79 4.77
CA LYS A 32 -15.88 7.42 3.66
C LYS A 32 -15.02 7.58 2.40
N LEU A 33 -13.72 7.33 2.49
CA LEU A 33 -12.82 7.36 1.35
C LEU A 33 -12.78 5.98 0.71
N ASN A 34 -12.86 5.92 -0.62
CA ASN A 34 -12.76 4.67 -1.37
C ASN A 34 -11.27 4.29 -1.49
N ILE A 35 -10.65 3.93 -0.37
CA ILE A 35 -9.28 3.42 -0.37
C ILE A 35 -9.35 1.92 -0.67
N ARG A 36 -8.57 1.47 -1.66
CA ARG A 36 -8.55 0.06 -2.04
C ARG A 36 -7.97 -0.77 -0.89
N SER A 37 -8.47 -1.99 -0.70
CA SER A 37 -7.92 -2.88 0.33
C SER A 37 -6.48 -3.27 0.03
N VAL A 38 -6.17 -3.58 -1.24
CA VAL A 38 -4.84 -4.04 -1.68
C VAL A 38 -4.47 -3.37 -3.01
N ALA A 39 -3.24 -2.90 -3.14
CA ALA A 39 -2.58 -2.53 -4.38
C ALA A 39 -1.41 -3.49 -4.66
N ILE A 40 -1.27 -3.87 -5.92
CA ILE A 40 -0.20 -4.76 -6.39
C ILE A 40 0.62 -3.94 -7.36
N LEU A 41 1.84 -3.59 -6.97
CA LEU A 41 2.70 -2.65 -7.68
C LEU A 41 3.96 -3.36 -8.19
N PRO A 42 4.52 -2.96 -9.33
CA PRO A 42 5.81 -3.47 -9.78
C PRO A 42 6.88 -3.25 -8.70
N ILE A 43 7.85 -4.16 -8.56
CA ILE A 43 8.95 -3.97 -7.58
C ILE A 43 9.69 -2.66 -7.81
N GLU A 44 9.80 -2.21 -9.05
CA GLU A 44 10.40 -0.93 -9.43
C GLU A 44 9.68 0.25 -8.74
N SER A 45 8.38 0.13 -8.46
CA SER A 45 7.63 1.13 -7.69
C SER A 45 8.13 1.23 -6.24
N PHE A 46 8.52 0.11 -5.62
CA PHE A 46 9.16 0.09 -4.31
C PHE A 46 10.56 0.70 -4.36
N ASP A 47 11.33 0.45 -5.42
CA ASP A 47 12.65 1.05 -5.60
C ASP A 47 12.56 2.59 -5.72
N ILE A 48 11.53 3.10 -6.40
CA ILE A 48 11.26 4.55 -6.45
C ILE A 48 10.94 5.10 -5.06
N LEU A 49 10.12 4.41 -4.27
CA LEU A 49 9.83 4.82 -2.88
C LEU A 49 11.11 4.85 -2.03
N LEU A 50 11.89 3.77 -2.06
CA LEU A 50 13.12 3.59 -1.27
C LEU A 50 14.25 4.53 -1.70
N GLY A 51 14.29 4.91 -2.97
CA GLY A 51 15.34 5.79 -3.51
C GLY A 51 15.34 7.20 -2.92
N ASN A 52 14.33 7.58 -2.11
CA ASN A 52 14.32 8.87 -1.44
C ASN A 52 13.50 8.87 -0.13
N ASN A 53 14.16 9.14 1.00
CA ASN A 53 13.51 9.20 2.32
C ASN A 53 12.35 10.20 2.41
N VAL A 54 12.34 11.27 1.62
CA VAL A 54 11.22 12.23 1.57
C VAL A 54 9.92 11.53 1.13
N ARG A 55 10.01 10.56 0.21
CA ARG A 55 8.84 9.81 -0.26
C ARG A 55 8.27 8.92 0.84
N ILE A 56 9.14 8.28 1.63
CA ILE A 56 8.72 7.50 2.81
C ILE A 56 8.06 8.42 3.84
N SER A 57 8.65 9.59 4.12
CA SER A 57 8.04 10.58 5.03
C SER A 57 6.69 11.07 4.53
N ILE A 58 6.52 11.30 3.23
CA ILE A 58 5.22 11.66 2.64
C ILE A 58 4.21 10.53 2.85
N MET A 59 4.58 9.27 2.61
CA MET A 59 3.69 8.12 2.87
C MET A 59 3.30 8.02 4.34
N ASP A 60 4.23 8.25 5.26
CA ASP A 60 3.96 8.26 6.70
C ASP A 60 3.03 9.42 7.10
N MET A 61 3.23 10.61 6.54
CA MET A 61 2.32 11.75 6.74
C MET A 61 0.92 11.47 6.21
N LEU A 62 0.82 10.92 5.00
CA LEU A 62 -0.47 10.58 4.36
C LEU A 62 -1.18 9.41 5.04
N SER A 63 -0.47 8.56 5.78
CA SER A 63 -1.07 7.52 6.61
C SER A 63 -1.88 8.08 7.80
N ARG A 64 -1.65 9.36 8.16
CA ARG A 64 -2.31 10.04 9.28
C ARG A 64 -3.56 10.80 8.83
N SER A 65 -3.52 11.43 7.67
CA SER A 65 -4.62 12.23 7.12
C SER A 65 -4.38 12.59 5.65
N PRO A 66 -5.43 12.90 4.87
CA PRO A 66 -5.28 13.50 3.55
C PRO A 66 -4.52 14.83 3.62
N MET A 67 -3.58 15.07 2.70
CA MET A 67 -2.77 16.29 2.69
C MET A 67 -2.63 16.89 1.30
N THR A 68 -2.42 18.19 1.24
CA THR A 68 -2.06 18.90 0.01
C THR A 68 -0.56 18.98 -0.14
N VAL A 69 -0.07 19.25 -1.36
CA VAL A 69 1.35 19.54 -1.60
C VAL A 69 1.85 20.71 -0.74
N THR A 70 1.00 21.74 -0.52
CA THR A 70 1.34 22.89 0.32
C THR A 70 1.54 22.46 1.78
N SER A 71 0.65 21.64 2.32
CA SER A 71 0.75 21.14 3.70
C SER A 71 1.96 20.23 3.89
N LEU A 72 2.21 19.32 2.95
CA LEU A 72 3.40 18.46 2.95
C LEU A 72 4.69 19.30 2.88
N SER A 73 4.71 20.34 2.05
CA SER A 73 5.84 21.27 1.93
C SER A 73 6.14 22.01 3.24
N GLN A 74 5.11 22.43 3.97
CA GLN A 74 5.26 23.07 5.28
C GLN A 74 5.80 22.09 6.32
N GLU A 75 5.22 20.90 6.43
CA GLU A 75 5.64 19.87 7.40
C GLU A 75 7.06 19.35 7.15
N LEU A 76 7.45 19.22 5.88
CA LEU A 76 8.80 18.78 5.50
C LEU A 76 9.83 19.91 5.55
N GLY A 77 9.41 21.18 5.68
CA GLY A 77 10.31 22.34 5.58
C GLY A 77 10.97 22.47 4.20
N MET A 78 10.29 22.04 3.14
CA MET A 78 10.83 21.96 1.77
C MET A 78 10.07 22.88 0.82
N LEU A 79 10.72 23.34 -0.25
CA LEU A 79 10.06 24.12 -1.30
C LEU A 79 8.93 23.33 -1.98
N LYS A 80 7.77 23.98 -2.20
CA LYS A 80 6.58 23.36 -2.78
C LYS A 80 6.85 22.64 -4.10
N GLY A 81 7.66 23.22 -5.00
CA GLY A 81 8.02 22.61 -6.27
C GLY A 81 8.83 21.31 -6.12
N VAL A 82 9.65 21.20 -5.07
CA VAL A 82 10.41 19.97 -4.78
C VAL A 82 9.47 18.89 -4.26
N VAL A 83 8.60 19.21 -3.30
CA VAL A 83 7.59 18.28 -2.76
C VAL A 83 6.65 17.81 -3.86
N HIS A 84 6.22 18.70 -4.76
CA HIS A 84 5.38 18.35 -5.91
C HIS A 84 5.99 17.23 -6.76
N ARG A 85 7.30 17.26 -7.02
CA ARG A 85 7.99 16.20 -7.78
C ARG A 85 7.96 14.84 -7.06
N HIS A 86 8.09 14.84 -5.73
CA HIS A 86 7.99 13.60 -4.95
C HIS A 86 6.56 13.06 -4.91
N VAL A 87 5.57 13.93 -4.73
CA VAL A 87 4.14 13.57 -4.78
C VAL A 87 3.78 13.02 -6.16
N LYS A 88 4.19 13.70 -7.23
CA LYS A 88 3.93 13.24 -8.60
C LYS A 88 4.55 11.86 -8.88
N ALA A 89 5.79 11.64 -8.45
CA ALA A 89 6.41 10.31 -8.55
C ALA A 89 5.62 9.25 -7.75
N LEU A 90 5.20 9.54 -6.51
CA LEU A 90 4.40 8.59 -5.74
C LEU A 90 3.05 8.27 -6.42
N GLU A 91 2.42 9.26 -7.04
CA GLU A 91 1.17 9.09 -7.78
C GLU A 91 1.38 8.24 -9.05
N ASP A 92 2.38 8.59 -9.87
CA ASP A 92 2.68 7.89 -11.13
C ASP A 92 3.02 6.41 -10.91
N PHE A 93 3.64 6.10 -9.77
CA PHE A 93 3.99 4.74 -9.38
C PHE A 93 2.92 4.05 -8.50
N GLY A 94 1.76 4.68 -8.33
CA GLY A 94 0.56 4.07 -7.76
C GLY A 94 0.52 4.00 -6.22
N TRP A 95 1.43 4.69 -5.52
CA TRP A 95 1.45 4.73 -4.05
C TRP A 95 0.33 5.60 -3.48
N ILE A 96 0.05 6.72 -4.14
CA ILE A 96 -0.95 7.68 -3.70
C ILE A 96 -1.92 7.98 -4.83
N ARG A 97 -3.04 8.58 -4.49
CA ARG A 97 -4.02 9.09 -5.44
C ARG A 97 -4.57 10.42 -4.96
N GLN A 98 -5.14 11.16 -5.89
CA GLN A 98 -5.94 12.32 -5.56
C GLN A 98 -7.30 11.87 -5.02
N LEU A 99 -7.82 12.63 -4.06
CA LEU A 99 -9.22 12.53 -3.68
C LEU A 99 -10.10 13.10 -4.78
N SER A 100 -11.23 12.46 -5.04
CA SER A 100 -12.25 13.06 -5.89
C SER A 100 -12.92 14.24 -5.16
N ASP A 101 -13.60 15.10 -5.93
CA ASP A 101 -14.40 16.18 -5.35
C ASP A 101 -15.48 15.64 -4.41
N GLU A 102 -16.07 14.49 -4.73
CA GLU A 102 -17.11 13.85 -3.91
C GLU A 102 -16.54 13.34 -2.59
N GLU A 103 -15.37 12.70 -2.61
CA GLU A 103 -14.67 12.26 -1.41
C GLU A 103 -14.28 13.46 -0.54
N THR A 104 -13.72 14.51 -1.14
CA THR A 104 -13.33 15.74 -0.43
C THR A 104 -14.51 16.36 0.32
N LYS A 105 -15.71 16.34 -0.29
CA LYS A 105 -16.96 16.79 0.34
C LYS A 105 -17.37 15.90 1.50
N SER A 106 -17.30 14.58 1.34
CA SER A 106 -17.83 13.62 2.31
C SER A 106 -17.06 13.63 3.64
N ILE A 107 -15.79 14.01 3.59
CA ILE A 107 -14.91 14.16 4.75
C ILE A 107 -14.75 15.61 5.24
N GLY A 108 -15.53 16.54 4.69
CA GLY A 108 -15.64 17.92 5.20
C GLY A 108 -14.39 18.79 4.99
N LEU A 109 -13.57 18.48 3.99
CA LEU A 109 -12.39 19.31 3.65
C LEU A 109 -12.80 20.54 2.86
N SER A 110 -12.07 21.65 3.06
CA SER A 110 -12.32 22.93 2.40
C SER A 110 -12.21 22.80 0.88
N ARG A 111 -13.24 23.28 0.16
CA ARG A 111 -13.27 23.41 -1.31
C ARG A 111 -12.70 24.76 -1.76
N GLU A 112 -11.47 25.06 -1.38
CA GLU A 112 -10.75 26.10 -2.10
C GLU A 112 -10.50 25.63 -3.53
N ALA A 113 -10.84 26.47 -4.51
CA ALA A 113 -10.59 26.15 -5.92
C ALA A 113 -9.12 25.77 -6.12
N ASN A 114 -8.87 24.69 -6.87
CA ASN A 114 -7.53 24.14 -7.15
C ASN A 114 -6.79 23.51 -5.95
N ARG A 115 -7.46 23.18 -4.85
CA ARG A 115 -6.85 22.49 -3.71
C ARG A 115 -6.95 20.97 -3.85
N ILE A 116 -5.87 20.35 -4.30
CA ILE A 116 -5.78 18.89 -4.49
C ILE A 116 -5.29 18.22 -3.20
N TYR A 117 -6.09 17.29 -2.69
CA TYR A 117 -5.72 16.43 -1.56
C TYR A 117 -5.30 15.05 -2.04
N TYR A 118 -4.21 14.56 -1.46
CA TYR A 118 -3.68 13.24 -1.73
C TYR A 118 -3.94 12.32 -0.55
N VAL A 119 -4.14 11.05 -0.86
CA VAL A 119 -4.26 9.94 0.10
C VAL A 119 -3.50 8.73 -0.43
N PRO A 120 -3.16 7.76 0.44
CA PRO A 120 -2.67 6.48 -0.04
C PRO A 120 -3.70 5.79 -0.93
N SER A 121 -3.23 5.15 -2.00
CA SER A 121 -4.08 4.46 -2.96
C SER A 121 -4.69 3.16 -2.42
N ALA A 122 -4.02 2.51 -1.47
CA ALA A 122 -4.47 1.29 -0.82
C ALA A 122 -4.00 1.19 0.65
N MET A 123 -4.58 0.26 1.41
CA MET A 123 -4.16 -0.05 2.78
C MET A 123 -2.99 -1.02 2.84
N VAL A 124 -2.92 -1.92 1.87
CA VAL A 124 -1.89 -2.94 1.70
C VAL A 124 -1.27 -2.81 0.33
N TYR A 125 0.06 -2.85 0.27
CA TYR A 125 0.84 -2.82 -0.96
C TYR A 125 1.67 -4.09 -1.03
N LEU A 126 1.63 -4.75 -2.19
CA LEU A 126 2.47 -5.91 -2.49
C LEU A 126 3.27 -5.65 -3.76
N GLY A 127 4.56 -5.96 -3.72
CA GLY A 127 5.41 -5.96 -4.90
C GLY A 127 5.14 -7.16 -5.78
N PHE A 128 5.22 -7.00 -7.09
CA PHE A 128 5.27 -8.11 -8.03
C PHE A 128 6.39 -7.92 -9.05
N LYS A 129 6.89 -9.04 -9.58
CA LYS A 129 7.79 -9.09 -10.73
C LYS A 129 7.40 -10.20 -11.68
N PHE A 130 7.81 -10.07 -12.94
CA PHE A 130 7.74 -11.15 -13.90
C PHE A 130 9.06 -11.91 -13.92
N GLU A 131 8.97 -13.23 -13.81
CA GLU A 131 10.09 -14.14 -14.09
C GLU A 131 9.79 -14.86 -15.39
N ALA A 132 10.58 -14.60 -16.42
CA ALA A 132 10.48 -15.28 -17.71
C ALA A 132 11.58 -16.33 -17.84
N ASN A 133 11.22 -17.52 -18.32
CA ASN A 133 12.14 -18.57 -18.70
C ASN A 133 11.72 -19.16 -20.06
N GLU A 134 12.46 -20.15 -20.54
CA GLU A 134 12.17 -20.85 -21.81
C GLU A 134 10.79 -21.53 -21.83
N HIS A 135 10.18 -21.75 -20.67
CA HIS A 135 8.89 -22.43 -20.51
C HIS A 135 7.72 -21.46 -20.24
N GLY A 136 7.97 -20.16 -20.23
CA GLY A 136 6.92 -19.13 -20.12
C GLY A 136 7.24 -18.03 -19.13
N MET A 137 6.21 -17.28 -18.77
CA MET A 137 6.28 -16.14 -17.86
C MET A 137 5.48 -16.43 -16.60
N LYS A 138 6.06 -16.14 -15.44
CA LYS A 138 5.45 -16.31 -14.13
C LYS A 138 5.34 -14.95 -13.44
N ILE A 139 4.16 -14.66 -12.91
CA ILE A 139 3.97 -13.56 -11.96
C ILE A 139 4.43 -14.05 -10.59
N VAL A 140 5.35 -13.32 -9.98
CA VAL A 140 5.85 -13.60 -8.63
C VAL A 140 5.55 -12.41 -7.74
N ILE A 141 4.88 -12.67 -6.61
CA ILE A 141 4.61 -11.69 -5.56
C ILE A 141 5.51 -12.04 -4.37
N PRO A 142 6.73 -11.49 -4.28
CA PRO A 142 7.64 -11.86 -3.22
C PRO A 142 7.20 -11.20 -1.89
N THR A 143 7.23 -11.97 -0.81
CA THR A 143 6.73 -11.53 0.51
C THR A 143 7.65 -10.55 1.23
N ASN A 144 8.83 -10.29 0.66
CA ASN A 144 9.80 -9.32 1.16
C ASN A 144 9.69 -7.96 0.44
N TYR A 145 8.67 -7.74 -0.39
CA TYR A 145 8.28 -6.42 -0.92
C TYR A 145 6.82 -6.16 -0.57
N GLY A 146 6.58 -5.48 0.55
CA GLY A 146 5.24 -5.16 1.01
C GLY A 146 5.19 -3.89 1.85
N ALA A 147 4.04 -3.23 1.91
CA ALA A 147 3.83 -2.08 2.79
C ALA A 147 2.38 -1.98 3.29
N PHE A 148 2.20 -1.43 4.49
CA PHE A 148 0.92 -1.40 5.21
C PHE A 148 0.71 -0.05 5.86
N ILE A 149 -0.53 0.40 5.87
CA ILE A 149 -0.95 1.55 6.65
C ILE A 149 -1.61 1.07 7.93
N ASP A 150 -0.94 1.33 9.05
CA ASP A 150 -1.58 1.21 10.35
C ASP A 150 -2.43 2.47 10.59
N MET A 151 -3.72 2.35 10.30
CA MET A 151 -4.69 3.44 10.47
C MET A 151 -4.82 3.94 11.91
N ARG A 152 -4.57 3.09 12.91
CA ARG A 152 -4.69 3.46 14.33
C ARG A 152 -3.39 4.01 14.87
N GLY A 153 -2.27 3.35 14.58
CA GLY A 153 -0.93 3.86 14.88
C GLY A 153 -0.54 5.06 14.02
N ARG A 154 -1.32 5.34 12.95
CA ARG A 154 -1.10 6.37 11.94
C ARG A 154 0.31 6.34 11.39
N LYS A 155 0.72 5.14 10.97
CA LYS A 155 2.08 4.82 10.52
C LYS A 155 2.07 4.11 9.19
N PHE A 156 3.06 4.42 8.38
CA PHE A 156 3.40 3.63 7.21
C PHE A 156 4.49 2.61 7.55
N ILE A 157 4.21 1.34 7.31
CA ILE A 157 5.08 0.21 7.64
C ILE A 157 5.58 -0.39 6.32
N LEU A 158 6.90 -0.49 6.15
CA LEU A 158 7.53 -0.97 4.92
C LEU A 158 8.37 -2.23 5.17
N PHE A 159 8.21 -3.23 4.30
CA PHE A 159 8.96 -4.48 4.28
C PHE A 159 9.69 -4.58 2.94
N THR A 160 11.01 -4.34 2.96
CA THR A 160 11.88 -4.50 1.79
C THR A 160 13.17 -5.21 2.20
N PRO A 161 13.91 -5.88 1.28
CA PRO A 161 15.13 -6.59 1.64
C PRO A 161 16.21 -5.68 2.24
N THR A 162 16.24 -4.42 1.81
CA THR A 162 17.22 -3.40 2.21
C THR A 162 16.75 -2.54 3.38
N PHE A 163 15.46 -2.60 3.75
CA PHE A 163 14.88 -1.82 4.83
C PHE A 163 14.24 -2.75 5.86
N THR A 164 15.07 -3.34 6.70
CA THR A 164 14.67 -4.30 7.76
C THR A 164 14.46 -3.60 9.11
N SER A 165 13.86 -2.41 9.11
CA SER A 165 13.59 -1.70 10.37
C SER A 165 12.44 -2.33 11.18
N HIS A 166 11.71 -3.29 10.61
CA HIS A 166 10.49 -3.87 11.17
C HIS A 166 10.64 -5.36 11.46
N ASP A 167 11.50 -5.69 12.41
CA ASP A 167 11.43 -6.96 13.12
C ASP A 167 10.29 -6.88 14.13
N CYS A 168 9.10 -7.35 13.72
CA CYS A 168 7.92 -7.24 14.57
C CYS A 168 8.06 -8.17 15.78
N LYS A 169 8.72 -9.32 15.62
CA LYS A 169 9.00 -10.26 16.70
C LYS A 169 9.62 -9.60 17.95
N ASN A 170 10.58 -8.70 17.77
CA ASN A 170 11.31 -8.08 18.87
C ASN A 170 10.82 -6.67 19.24
N LYS A 171 10.03 -6.03 18.36
CA LYS A 171 9.59 -4.63 18.54
C LYS A 171 8.09 -4.50 18.76
N CYS A 172 7.29 -5.54 18.51
CA CYS A 172 5.84 -5.54 18.65
C CYS A 172 5.40 -6.27 19.93
N PRO A 173 4.96 -5.56 20.98
CA PRO A 173 4.28 -6.11 22.14
C PRO A 173 3.12 -7.08 21.85
N THR A 174 2.47 -7.01 20.68
CA THR A 174 1.39 -7.94 20.28
C THR A 174 1.78 -8.91 19.20
N HIS A 175 3.08 -9.13 19.02
CA HIS A 175 3.57 -10.07 18.04
C HIS A 175 2.79 -11.40 18.08
N ASP A 176 2.67 -12.02 19.25
CA ASP A 176 2.08 -13.36 19.39
C ASP A 176 0.57 -13.35 19.11
N THR A 177 -0.17 -12.40 19.68
CA THR A 177 -1.60 -12.22 19.38
C THR A 177 -1.84 -11.97 17.90
N CYS A 178 -0.90 -11.27 17.24
CA CYS A 178 -0.98 -10.97 15.83
C CYS A 178 -0.75 -12.20 14.97
N LEU A 179 0.30 -12.94 15.30
CA LEU A 179 0.62 -14.17 14.65
C LEU A 179 -0.49 -15.22 14.80
N ASP A 180 -1.07 -15.36 15.98
CA ASP A 180 -2.19 -16.27 16.24
C ASP A 180 -3.41 -15.93 15.38
N TRP A 181 -3.73 -14.64 15.27
CA TRP A 181 -4.82 -14.19 14.40
C TRP A 181 -4.54 -14.52 12.93
N ILE A 182 -3.34 -14.21 12.44
CA ILE A 182 -2.93 -14.49 11.05
C ILE A 182 -3.02 -15.98 10.77
N LYS A 183 -2.50 -16.83 11.66
CA LYS A 183 -2.57 -18.30 11.55
C LYS A 183 -4.03 -18.78 11.52
N ARG A 184 -4.92 -18.20 12.32
CA ARG A 184 -6.36 -18.53 12.32
C ARG A 184 -7.04 -18.14 11.01
N ILE A 185 -6.79 -16.95 10.48
CA ILE A 185 -7.32 -16.52 9.18
C ILE A 185 -6.74 -17.34 8.04
N GLY A 186 -5.44 -17.63 8.08
CA GLY A 186 -4.80 -18.53 7.14
C GLY A 186 -5.56 -19.86 7.05
N LYS A 187 -5.87 -20.49 8.20
CA LYS A 187 -6.69 -21.70 8.23
C LYS A 187 -8.07 -21.52 7.58
N GLN A 188 -8.77 -20.42 7.87
CA GLN A 188 -10.09 -20.12 7.29
C GLN A 188 -10.06 -20.02 5.76
N TYR A 189 -8.98 -19.47 5.19
CA TYR A 189 -8.80 -19.33 3.75
C TYR A 189 -7.91 -20.42 3.13
N HIS A 190 -7.67 -21.52 3.84
CA HIS A 190 -6.82 -22.63 3.39
C HIS A 190 -5.42 -22.18 2.93
N VAL A 191 -4.77 -21.36 3.74
CA VAL A 191 -3.38 -20.91 3.59
C VAL A 191 -2.60 -21.36 4.83
N SER A 192 -1.56 -22.18 4.63
CA SER A 192 -0.67 -22.61 5.72
C SER A 192 0.34 -21.50 6.02
N ILE A 193 0.38 -21.05 7.27
CA ILE A 193 1.28 -19.98 7.72
C ILE A 193 2.37 -20.60 8.60
N ASP A 194 3.58 -20.70 8.05
CA ASP A 194 4.77 -21.26 8.71
C ASP A 194 5.86 -20.19 8.90
N ASN A 195 5.46 -19.05 9.45
CA ASN A 195 6.38 -17.97 9.78
C ASN A 195 6.12 -17.52 11.21
N ASP A 196 7.19 -17.27 11.96
CA ASP A 196 7.11 -16.84 13.36
C ASP A 196 7.29 -15.35 13.55
N ASP A 197 7.41 -14.56 12.48
CA ASP A 197 7.28 -13.11 12.53
C ASP A 197 5.91 -12.70 11.99
N ALA A 198 5.12 -12.02 12.82
CA ALA A 198 3.77 -11.61 12.48
C ALA A 198 3.69 -10.71 11.22
N GLY A 199 4.68 -9.83 11.02
CA GLY A 199 4.75 -8.98 9.81
C GLY A 199 4.90 -9.85 8.56
N LYS A 200 5.93 -10.71 8.53
CA LYS A 200 6.17 -11.63 7.41
C LYS A 200 5.02 -12.61 7.19
N ALA A 201 4.42 -13.13 8.27
CA ALA A 201 3.25 -13.99 8.21
C ALA A 201 2.05 -13.28 7.54
N LEU A 202 1.83 -12.01 7.86
CA LEU A 202 0.78 -11.20 7.25
C LEU A 202 1.04 -10.96 5.76
N MET A 203 2.30 -10.65 5.38
CA MET A 203 2.69 -10.47 3.97
C MET A 203 2.38 -11.73 3.17
N TYR A 204 2.78 -12.86 3.73
CA TYR A 204 2.58 -14.16 3.11
C TYR A 204 1.09 -14.47 2.94
N LEU A 205 0.28 -14.24 3.97
CA LEU A 205 -1.18 -14.43 3.89
C LEU A 205 -1.77 -13.60 2.74
N TYR A 206 -1.50 -12.29 2.68
CA TYR A 206 -2.03 -11.44 1.61
C TYR A 206 -1.53 -11.84 0.23
N ALA A 207 -0.24 -12.16 0.08
CA ALA A 207 0.31 -12.63 -1.19
C ALA A 207 -0.39 -13.91 -1.68
N GLN A 208 -0.65 -14.88 -0.79
CA GLN A 208 -1.35 -16.11 -1.14
C GLN A 208 -2.81 -15.85 -1.53
N LEU A 209 -3.52 -14.99 -0.80
CA LEU A 209 -4.90 -14.62 -1.12
C LEU A 209 -4.99 -13.94 -2.49
N VAL A 210 -4.09 -12.98 -2.75
CA VAL A 210 -4.02 -12.28 -4.04
C VAL A 210 -3.73 -13.24 -5.20
N LEU A 211 -2.81 -14.19 -5.03
CA LEU A 211 -2.52 -15.19 -6.07
C LEU A 211 -3.72 -16.12 -6.34
N LYS A 212 -4.48 -16.48 -5.29
CA LYS A 212 -5.74 -17.24 -5.45
C LYS A 212 -6.76 -16.44 -6.25
N GLU A 213 -6.98 -15.17 -5.90
CA GLU A 213 -7.88 -14.28 -6.62
C GLU A 213 -7.45 -14.09 -8.08
N PHE A 214 -6.16 -13.81 -8.33
CA PHE A 214 -5.65 -13.71 -9.69
C PHE A 214 -5.90 -14.95 -10.52
N ARG A 215 -5.69 -16.14 -9.95
CA ARG A 215 -5.97 -17.40 -10.64
C ARG A 215 -7.45 -17.52 -11.00
N VAL A 216 -8.35 -17.22 -10.08
CA VAL A 216 -9.80 -17.24 -10.32
C VAL A 216 -10.18 -16.24 -11.41
N TYR A 217 -9.68 -15.01 -11.33
CA TYR A 217 -9.94 -13.97 -12.33
C TYR A 217 -9.42 -14.35 -13.71
N MET A 218 -8.19 -14.86 -13.82
CA MET A 218 -7.60 -15.26 -15.11
C MET A 218 -8.29 -16.47 -15.74
N ILE A 219 -8.80 -17.41 -14.94
CA ILE A 219 -9.53 -18.57 -15.46
C ILE A 219 -10.94 -18.19 -15.92
N ASN A 220 -11.61 -17.29 -15.18
CA ASN A 220 -13.03 -17.02 -15.38
C ASN A 220 -13.32 -15.81 -16.27
N ASN A 221 -12.32 -15.03 -16.67
CA ASN A 221 -12.51 -13.82 -17.46
C ASN A 221 -11.64 -13.83 -18.72
N VAL A 222 -12.10 -13.09 -19.74
CA VAL A 222 -11.32 -12.87 -20.95
C VAL A 222 -10.18 -11.91 -20.64
N ILE A 223 -8.96 -12.29 -21.03
CA ILE A 223 -7.80 -11.42 -20.99
C ILE A 223 -7.72 -10.70 -22.34
N MET A 224 -7.96 -9.39 -22.34
CA MET A 224 -7.74 -8.55 -23.51
C MET A 224 -6.40 -7.83 -23.37
N LEU A 225 -5.56 -7.91 -24.40
CA LEU A 225 -4.29 -7.21 -24.46
C LEU A 225 -4.40 -6.09 -25.50
N ASP A 226 -4.55 -4.85 -25.05
CA ASP A 226 -4.47 -3.68 -25.92
C ASP A 226 -3.01 -3.23 -26.02
N SER A 227 -2.41 -3.39 -27.20
CA SER A 227 -1.01 -3.06 -27.45
C SER A 227 -0.90 -2.30 -28.76
N PRO A 228 -0.55 -0.99 -28.73
CA PRO A 228 -0.32 -0.20 -29.94
C PRO A 228 0.67 -0.86 -30.89
N ARG A 229 1.68 -1.56 -30.35
CA ARG A 229 2.67 -2.29 -31.13
C ARG A 229 2.04 -3.49 -31.85
N LEU A 230 1.28 -4.34 -31.14
CA LEU A 230 0.59 -5.47 -31.76
C LEU A 230 -0.47 -5.00 -32.76
N ASN A 231 -1.21 -3.95 -32.41
CA ASN A 231 -2.19 -3.33 -33.29
C ASN A 231 -1.52 -2.81 -34.58
N SER A 232 -0.35 -2.18 -34.47
CA SER A 232 0.40 -1.71 -35.65
C SER A 232 0.89 -2.85 -36.55
N ILE A 233 1.28 -3.99 -35.97
CA ILE A 233 1.70 -5.18 -36.72
C ILE A 233 0.48 -5.76 -37.45
N PHE A 234 -0.65 -5.87 -36.75
CA PHE A 234 -1.90 -6.38 -37.31
C PHE A 234 -2.35 -5.51 -38.50
N ILE A 235 -2.44 -4.19 -38.32
CA ILE A 235 -2.83 -3.23 -39.37
C ILE A 235 -1.95 -3.37 -40.61
N LYS A 236 -0.62 -3.46 -40.42
CA LYS A 236 0.35 -3.68 -41.50
C LYS A 236 0.14 -5.01 -42.21
N HIS A 237 -0.11 -6.09 -41.47
CA HIS A 237 -0.31 -7.41 -42.05
C HIS A 237 -1.63 -7.52 -42.83
N THR A 238 -2.69 -6.87 -42.37
CA THR A 238 -4.00 -6.93 -43.01
C THR A 238 -4.12 -6.04 -44.25
N ASN A 239 -3.05 -5.36 -44.69
CA ASN A 239 -3.08 -4.33 -45.74
C ASN A 239 -4.20 -3.29 -45.54
N LEU A 240 -4.64 -3.09 -44.29
CA LEU A 240 -5.57 -2.04 -43.92
C LEU A 240 -4.77 -0.74 -43.75
N ALA A 241 -4.07 -0.35 -44.81
CA ALA A 241 -3.62 1.03 -44.95
C ALA A 241 -4.83 1.84 -45.43
N LEU A 242 -5.26 2.81 -44.62
CA LEU A 242 -5.95 3.99 -45.14
C LEU A 242 -4.97 4.82 -45.96
#